data_AF-A0A610GE23-F1
#
_entry.id   AF-A0A610GE23-F1
#
_cell.length_a   1.000
_cell.length_b   1.000
_cell.length_c   1.000
_cell.angle_alpha   90.00
_cell.angle_beta   90.00
_cell.angle_gamma   90.00
#
_symmetry.space_group_name_H-M   'P 1'
#
loop_
_entity.id
_entity.type
_entity.pdbx_description
1 polymer ?
#
loop_
_entity_poly.entity_id
_entity_poly.type
_entity_poly.pdbx_seq_one_letter_code
_entity_poly.pdbx_strand_id
1 'polypeptide(L)'
;MPVTLSFGNRHNYEINHSRLARLMSPDKEEALYMGVWDRFKDCFRTHKKKEVLEVLYILIHGCERENQAELNVDTVGMEKIHAFAQLKQYADPSQQDRFVMRFDMNQTQVLFEFDGRVIDKCNLHRILNVSEN
;
A
#
# COMPACT_ATOMS: atom_id res chain seq x y z
N MET A 1 -19.94 5.18 -8.64
CA MET A 1 -19.86 6.64 -8.47
C MET A 1 -19.71 6.93 -6.99
N PRO A 2 -18.78 7.80 -6.55
CA PRO A 2 -18.67 8.20 -5.15
C PRO A 2 -19.87 9.08 -4.75
N VAL A 3 -20.32 8.93 -3.51
CA VAL A 3 -21.39 9.73 -2.89
C VAL A 3 -20.72 10.78 -2.01
N THR A 4 -21.08 12.04 -2.15
CA THR A 4 -20.58 13.11 -1.28
C THR A 4 -21.52 13.27 -0.09
N LEU A 5 -21.02 13.04 1.13
CA LEU A 5 -21.75 13.35 2.36
C LEU A 5 -21.30 14.70 2.91
N SER A 6 -22.27 15.55 3.22
CA SER A 6 -22.07 16.82 3.91
C SER A 6 -22.80 16.77 5.25
N PHE A 7 -22.07 16.98 6.34
CA PHE A 7 -22.63 16.94 7.70
C PHE A 7 -22.83 18.34 8.29
N GLY A 8 -23.01 19.36 7.44
CA GLY A 8 -23.12 20.76 7.88
C GLY A 8 -21.83 21.37 8.43
N ASN A 9 -20.78 20.57 8.59
CA ASN A 9 -19.41 21.05 8.68
C ASN A 9 -18.94 21.42 7.26
N ARG A 10 -18.03 22.39 7.13
CA ARG A 10 -17.50 22.85 5.83
C ARG A 10 -16.62 21.81 5.10
N HIS A 11 -16.75 20.52 5.46
CA HIS A 11 -15.98 19.42 4.92
C HIS A 11 -16.93 18.48 4.17
N ASN A 12 -16.64 18.28 2.89
CA ASN A 12 -17.32 17.29 2.07
C ASN A 12 -16.56 15.97 2.15
N TYR A 13 -17.25 14.89 2.45
CA TYR A 13 -16.67 13.55 2.50
C TYR A 13 -17.08 12.78 1.26
N GLU A 14 -16.12 12.48 0.39
CA GLU A 14 -16.35 11.53 -0.70
C GLU A 14 -16.29 10.11 -0.14
N ILE A 15 -17.41 9.40 -0.26
CA ILE A 15 -17.59 8.07 0.28
C ILE A 15 -18.00 7.12 -0.86
N ASN A 16 -17.32 5.98 -0.95
CA ASN A 16 -17.70 4.95 -1.91
C ASN A 16 -18.91 4.13 -1.43
N HIS A 17 -19.54 3.39 -2.33
CA HIS A 17 -20.76 2.63 -2.01
C HIS A 17 -20.53 1.57 -0.92
N SER A 18 -19.36 0.93 -0.90
CA SER A 18 -19.01 -0.05 0.15
C SER A 18 -18.95 0.60 1.53
N ARG A 19 -18.45 1.83 1.63
CA ARG A 19 -18.34 2.58 2.88
C ARG A 19 -19.69 3.16 3.32
N LEU A 20 -20.57 3.53 2.39
CA LEU A 20 -21.95 3.85 2.70
C LEU A 20 -22.69 2.64 3.29
N ALA A 21 -22.59 1.47 2.65
CA ALA A 21 -23.23 0.25 3.14
C ALA A 21 -22.77 -0.15 4.55
N ARG A 22 -21.47 -0.01 4.82
CA ARG A 22 -20.89 -0.27 6.14
C ARG A 22 -21.34 0.72 7.21
N LEU A 23 -21.42 2.02 6.89
CA LEU A 23 -21.96 3.03 7.80
C LEU A 23 -23.43 2.76 8.17
N MET A 24 -24.17 2.07 7.30
CA MET A 24 -25.54 1.64 7.52
C MET A 24 -25.64 0.24 8.17
N SER A 25 -24.51 -0.40 8.49
CA SER A 25 -24.50 -1.70 9.16
C SER A 25 -25.04 -1.56 10.58
N PRO A 26 -25.91 -2.47 11.06
CA PRO A 26 -26.37 -2.50 12.44
C PRO A 26 -25.26 -2.91 13.42
N ASP A 27 -24.16 -3.47 12.92
CA ASP A 27 -22.98 -3.76 13.73
C ASP A 27 -22.15 -2.49 13.96
N LYS A 28 -22.08 -2.06 15.22
CA LYS A 28 -21.35 -0.87 15.65
C LYS A 28 -19.85 -0.99 15.40
N GLU A 29 -19.25 -2.17 15.55
CA GLU A 29 -17.82 -2.33 15.32
C GLU A 29 -17.50 -2.21 13.84
N GLU A 30 -18.32 -2.82 13.00
CA GLU A 30 -18.20 -2.74 11.54
C GLU A 30 -18.42 -1.30 11.04
N ALA A 31 -19.39 -0.58 11.60
CA ALA A 31 -19.67 0.80 11.23
C ALA A 31 -18.57 1.79 11.69
N LEU A 32 -17.93 1.53 12.84
CA LEU A 32 -16.97 2.45 13.46
C LEU A 32 -15.53 2.19 13.05
N TYR A 33 -15.11 0.93 12.93
CA TYR A 33 -13.72 0.57 12.71
C TYR A 33 -13.48 0.07 11.29
N MET A 34 -12.66 0.81 10.54
CA MET A 34 -12.11 0.32 9.28
C MET A 34 -10.78 -0.40 9.52
N GLY A 35 -10.73 -1.67 9.11
CA GLY A 35 -9.48 -2.40 8.97
C GLY A 35 -8.54 -1.72 7.98
N VAL A 36 -7.24 -1.95 8.16
CA VAL A 36 -6.17 -1.37 7.31
C VAL A 36 -6.40 -1.72 5.83
N TRP A 37 -6.85 -2.95 5.57
CA TRP A 37 -7.17 -3.42 4.22
C TRP A 37 -8.34 -2.69 3.56
N ASP A 38 -9.35 -2.32 4.34
CA ASP A 38 -10.49 -1.57 3.80
C ASP A 38 -10.10 -0.13 3.50
N ARG A 39 -9.29 0.50 4.36
CA ARG A 39 -8.72 1.83 4.09
C ARG A 39 -7.79 1.81 2.87
N PHE A 40 -7.01 0.74 2.72
CA PHE A 40 -6.14 0.54 1.58
C PHE A 40 -6.93 0.46 0.27
N LYS A 41 -7.98 -0.37 0.20
CA LYS A 41 -8.84 -0.47 -0.98
C LYS A 41 -9.52 0.86 -1.36
N ASP A 42 -9.86 1.67 -0.37
CA ASP A 42 -10.48 2.98 -0.55
C ASP A 42 -9.56 4.02 -1.20
N CYS A 43 -8.23 3.83 -1.16
CA CYS A 43 -7.26 4.77 -1.76
C CYS A 43 -7.22 4.73 -3.29
N PHE A 44 -7.81 3.70 -3.92
CA PHE A 44 -7.64 3.43 -5.33
C PHE A 44 -8.93 3.59 -6.13
N ARG A 45 -8.81 4.21 -7.30
CA ARG A 45 -9.93 4.35 -8.25
C ARG A 45 -10.40 3.00 -8.76
N THR A 46 -11.70 2.90 -9.08
CA THR A 46 -12.34 1.65 -9.51
C THR A 46 -11.70 1.01 -10.74
N HIS A 47 -11.09 1.79 -11.63
CA HIS A 47 -10.45 1.30 -12.86
C HIS A 47 -8.98 0.88 -12.70
N LYS A 48 -8.38 1.05 -11.51
CA LYS A 48 -6.98 0.67 -11.22
C LYS A 48 -6.85 -0.56 -10.32
N LYS A 49 -7.96 -1.19 -9.96
CA LYS A 49 -7.98 -2.28 -8.96
C LYS A 49 -7.16 -3.50 -9.39
N LYS A 50 -7.12 -3.82 -10.69
CA LYS A 50 -6.35 -4.96 -11.20
C LYS A 50 -4.85 -4.68 -11.07
N GLU A 51 -4.42 -3.51 -11.54
CA GLU A 51 -3.02 -3.08 -11.50
C GLU A 51 -2.51 -2.94 -10.06
N VAL A 52 -3.36 -2.45 -9.15
CA VAL A 52 -3.04 -2.36 -7.71
C VAL A 52 -2.82 -3.73 -7.10
N LEU A 53 -3.65 -4.72 -7.43
CA LEU A 53 -3.51 -6.09 -6.92
C LEU A 53 -2.24 -6.76 -7.45
N GLU A 54 -1.90 -6.56 -8.72
CA GLU A 54 -0.66 -7.07 -9.32
C GLU A 54 0.58 -6.44 -8.66
N VAL A 55 0.58 -5.13 -8.45
CA VAL A 55 1.69 -4.43 -7.80
C VAL A 55 1.81 -4.81 -6.32
N LEU A 56 0.69 -4.97 -5.61
CA LEU A 56 0.70 -5.46 -4.24
C LEU A 56 1.24 -6.89 -4.14
N TYR A 57 0.88 -7.75 -5.10
CA TYR A 57 1.41 -9.11 -5.17
C TYR A 57 2.93 -9.11 -5.33
N ILE A 58 3.46 -8.29 -6.25
CA ILE A 58 4.91 -8.11 -6.45
C ILE A 58 5.58 -7.58 -5.18
N LEU A 59 4.94 -6.65 -4.46
CA LEU A 59 5.48 -6.11 -3.21
C LEU A 59 5.63 -7.22 -2.15
N ILE A 60 4.62 -8.07 -1.97
CA ILE A 60 4.60 -9.09 -0.92
C ILE A 60 5.47 -10.30 -1.28
N HIS A 61 5.33 -10.79 -2.51
CA HIS A 61 5.94 -12.06 -2.94
C HIS A 61 7.25 -11.88 -3.73
N GLY A 62 7.56 -10.67 -4.21
CA GLY A 62 8.63 -10.45 -5.18
C GLY A 62 8.20 -10.88 -6.59
N CYS A 63 9.02 -10.58 -7.60
CA CYS A 63 8.82 -11.12 -8.94
C CYS A 63 9.51 -12.48 -9.06
N GLU A 64 8.75 -13.57 -9.12
CA GLU A 64 9.28 -14.90 -9.47
C GLU A 64 9.65 -14.94 -10.96
N ARG A 65 10.71 -14.23 -11.35
CA ARG A 65 11.27 -14.37 -12.70
C ARG A 65 12.32 -15.47 -12.68
N GLU A 66 11.95 -16.62 -13.22
CA GLU A 66 12.81 -17.80 -13.46
C GLU A 66 14.16 -17.45 -14.14
N ASN A 67 14.21 -16.33 -14.88
CA ASN A 67 15.40 -15.85 -15.61
C ASN A 67 16.47 -15.17 -14.73
N GLN A 68 16.24 -14.91 -13.43
CA GLN A 68 17.24 -14.27 -12.56
C GLN A 68 18.31 -15.26 -12.04
N ALA A 69 18.10 -16.56 -12.22
CA ALA A 69 19.05 -17.60 -11.85
C ALA A 69 20.37 -17.55 -12.65
N GLU A 70 20.39 -16.89 -13.82
CA GLU A 70 21.57 -16.84 -14.69
C GLU A 70 22.63 -15.80 -14.25
N LEU A 71 22.30 -14.84 -13.38
CA LEU A 71 23.18 -13.70 -13.05
C LEU A 71 23.52 -13.53 -11.57
N ASN A 72 22.98 -14.34 -10.64
CA ASN A 72 23.22 -14.24 -9.19
C ASN A 72 23.03 -12.80 -8.62
N VAL A 73 22.17 -11.98 -9.21
CA VAL A 73 21.85 -10.64 -8.70
C VAL A 73 20.52 -10.71 -7.97
N ASP A 74 20.51 -10.46 -6.66
CA ASP A 74 19.26 -10.30 -5.89
C ASP A 74 18.64 -8.94 -6.24
N THR A 75 17.63 -8.94 -7.12
CA THR A 75 16.91 -7.72 -7.51
C THR A 75 15.62 -7.51 -6.74
N VAL A 76 15.23 -8.44 -5.87
CA VAL A 76 13.94 -8.45 -5.17
C VAL A 76 13.75 -7.18 -4.35
N GLY A 77 14.81 -6.68 -3.71
CA GLY A 77 14.75 -5.43 -2.93
C GLY A 77 14.41 -4.21 -3.78
N MET A 78 15.02 -4.09 -4.95
CA MET A 78 14.76 -2.98 -5.88
C MET A 78 13.38 -3.08 -6.52
N GLU A 79 12.93 -4.29 -6.83
CA GLU A 79 11.57 -4.55 -7.33
C GLU A 79 10.51 -4.14 -6.31
N LYS A 80 10.71 -4.43 -5.02
CA LYS A 80 9.82 -3.99 -3.94
C LYS A 80 9.75 -2.48 -3.81
N ILE A 81 10.89 -1.79 -3.90
CA ILE A 81 10.93 -0.31 -3.89
C ILE A 81 10.12 0.25 -5.07
N HIS A 82 10.34 -0.28 -6.27
CA HIS A 82 9.62 0.16 -7.46
C HIS A 82 8.12 -0.13 -7.36
N ALA A 83 7.74 -1.34 -6.92
CA ALA A 83 6.34 -1.73 -6.71
C ALA A 83 5.65 -0.79 -5.70
N PHE A 84 6.29 -0.49 -4.57
CA PHE A 84 5.72 0.43 -3.58
C PHE A 84 5.54 1.85 -4.15
N ALA A 85 6.50 2.34 -4.93
CA ALA A 85 6.39 3.65 -5.59
C ALA A 85 5.25 3.67 -6.62
N GLN A 86 5.09 2.62 -7.42
CA GLN A 86 3.96 2.49 -8.34
C GLN A 86 2.62 2.42 -7.62
N LEU A 87 2.56 1.69 -6.50
CA LEU A 87 1.36 1.58 -5.67
C LEU A 87 0.92 2.96 -5.17
N LYS A 88 1.87 3.76 -4.68
CA LYS A 88 1.61 5.16 -4.28
C LYS A 88 1.09 6.00 -5.45
N GLN A 89 1.61 5.83 -6.67
CA GLN A 89 1.14 6.58 -7.84
C GLN A 89 -0.29 6.22 -8.27
N TYR A 90 -0.75 4.99 -8.02
CA TYR A 90 -2.13 4.59 -8.30
C TYR A 90 -3.15 5.08 -7.28
N ALA A 91 -2.69 5.48 -6.09
CA ALA A 91 -3.56 6.08 -5.09
C ALA A 91 -3.97 7.50 -5.51
N ASP A 92 -5.18 7.91 -5.12
CA ASP A 92 -5.64 9.28 -5.30
C ASP A 92 -4.65 10.27 -4.64
N PRO A 93 -4.38 11.45 -5.26
CA PRO A 93 -3.37 12.39 -4.75
C PRO A 93 -3.52 12.74 -3.26
N SER A 94 -4.77 12.85 -2.76
CA SER A 94 -5.07 13.14 -1.35
C SER A 94 -4.74 11.99 -0.39
N GLN A 95 -4.47 10.78 -0.90
CA GLN A 95 -4.17 9.59 -0.12
C GLN A 95 -2.70 9.18 -0.21
N GLN A 96 -1.90 9.81 -1.09
CA GLN A 96 -0.51 9.42 -1.32
C GLN A 96 0.39 9.62 -0.10
N ASP A 97 0.10 10.59 0.77
CA ASP A 97 0.85 10.84 2.01
C ASP A 97 0.75 9.69 3.02
N ARG A 98 -0.24 8.81 2.86
CA ARG A 98 -0.40 7.62 3.71
C ARG A 98 0.60 6.53 3.38
N PHE A 99 1.21 6.58 2.19
CA PHE A 99 2.24 5.65 1.73
C PHE A 99 3.61 6.23 2.03
N VAL A 100 4.29 5.64 3.01
CA VAL A 100 5.58 6.10 3.50
C VAL A 100 6.61 4.99 3.31
N MET A 101 7.78 5.37 2.77
CA MET A 101 8.96 4.52 2.71
C MET A 101 10.03 5.19 3.56
N ARG A 102 10.57 4.48 4.55
CA ARG A 102 11.59 5.04 5.46
C ARG A 102 12.59 3.98 5.89
N PHE A 103 13.73 4.42 6.40
CA PHE A 103 14.66 3.53 7.08
C PHE A 103 14.17 3.23 8.51
N ASP A 104 14.52 2.05 9.00
CA ASP A 104 14.43 1.75 10.43
C ASP A 104 15.43 2.61 11.24
N MET A 105 15.29 2.60 12.56
CA MET A 105 16.14 3.41 13.45
C MET A 105 17.63 3.06 13.35
N ASN A 106 17.94 1.81 12.98
CA ASN A 106 19.32 1.32 12.86
C ASN A 106 19.88 1.50 11.44
N GLN A 107 19.08 2.02 10.48
CA GLN A 107 19.44 2.17 9.07
C GLN A 107 19.92 0.87 8.41
N THR A 108 19.36 -0.26 8.86
CA THR A 108 19.65 -1.59 8.33
C THR A 108 18.55 -2.08 7.37
N GLN A 109 17.34 -1.52 7.48
CA GLN A 109 16.16 -1.97 6.75
C GLN A 109 15.38 -0.79 6.18
N VAL A 110 14.82 -0.98 5.00
CA VAL A 110 13.78 -0.12 4.42
C VAL A 110 12.42 -0.68 4.83
N LEU A 111 11.58 0.17 5.40
CA LEU A 111 10.22 -0.13 5.83
C LEU A 111 9.22 0.49 4.85
N PHE A 112 8.29 -0.33 4.38
CA PHE A 112 7.17 0.08 3.53
C PHE A 112 5.91 0.19 4.39
N GLU A 113 5.36 1.39 4.51
CA GLU A 113 4.28 1.69 5.46
C GLU A 113 3.03 2.26 4.80
N PHE A 114 1.88 1.83 5.33
CA PHE A 114 0.58 2.41 5.00
C PHE A 114 -0.20 2.72 6.27
N ASP A 115 -0.70 3.95 6.40
CA ASP A 115 -1.38 4.45 7.61
C ASP A 115 -0.56 4.20 8.89
N GLY A 116 0.77 4.35 8.81
CA GLY A 116 1.70 4.14 9.94
C GLY A 116 1.91 2.68 10.34
N ARG A 117 1.46 1.72 9.53
CA ARG A 117 1.70 0.28 9.74
C ARG A 117 2.62 -0.27 8.67
N VAL A 118 3.60 -1.06 9.10
CA VAL A 118 4.54 -1.74 8.20
C VAL A 118 3.79 -2.83 7.43
N ILE A 119 3.77 -2.70 6.10
CA ILE A 119 3.27 -3.72 5.17
C ILE A 119 4.37 -4.75 4.90
N ASP A 120 5.59 -4.26 4.65
CA ASP A 120 6.73 -5.09 4.32
C ASP A 120 8.04 -4.38 4.69
N LYS A 121 9.14 -5.12 4.70
CA LYS A 121 10.48 -4.62 5.00
C LYS A 121 11.54 -5.32 4.15
N CYS A 122 12.63 -4.61 3.86
CA CYS A 122 13.74 -5.16 3.10
C CYS A 122 15.10 -4.75 3.68
N ASN A 123 16.03 -5.70 3.82
CA ASN A 123 17.38 -5.43 4.31
C ASN A 123 18.16 -4.60 3.29
N LEU A 124 18.86 -3.57 3.78
CA LEU A 124 19.68 -2.70 2.93
C LEU A 124 20.82 -3.47 2.26
N HIS A 125 21.43 -4.43 2.97
CA HIS A 125 22.47 -5.31 2.41
C HIS A 125 21.98 -6.07 1.16
N ARG A 126 20.73 -6.55 1.20
CA ARG A 126 20.11 -7.25 0.06
C ARG A 126 19.77 -6.30 -1.09
N ILE A 127 19.26 -5.11 -0.79
CA ILE A 127 18.98 -4.09 -1.80
C ILE A 127 20.26 -3.68 -2.55
N LEU A 128 21.37 -3.55 -1.83
CA LEU A 128 22.67 -3.15 -2.38
C LEU A 128 23.48 -4.33 -2.94
N ASN A 129 22.97 -5.56 -2.82
CA ASN A 129 23.67 -6.79 -3.19
C ASN A 129 25.07 -6.90 -2.54
N VAL A 130 25.16 -6.60 -1.24
CA VAL A 130 26.38 -6.68 -0.42
C VAL A 130 26.20 -7.69 0.73
N SER A 131 27.30 -8.28 1.21
CA SER A 131 27.26 -9.22 2.33
C SER A 131 26.96 -8.52 3.67
N GLU A 132 26.29 -9.24 4.56
CA GLU A 132 26.16 -8.91 5.99
C GLU A 132 27.45 -9.37 6.67
N ASN A 133 28.49 -8.51 6.68
CA ASN A 133 29.77 -8.81 7.34
C ASN A 133 29.67 -8.75 8.87
#